data_AF-A0A382HG64-F1
#
_entry.id   AF-A0A382HG64-F1
#
_cell.length_a   1.000
_cell.length_b   1.000
_cell.length_c   1.000
_cell.angle_alpha   90.00
_cell.angle_beta   90.00
_cell.angle_gamma   90.00
#
_symmetry.space_group_name_H-M   'P 1'
#
loop_
_entity.id
_entity.type
_entity.pdbx_description
1 polymer ?
#
loop_
_entity_poly.entity_id
_entity_poly.type
_entity_poly.pdbx_seq_one_letter_code
_entity_poly.pdbx_strand_id
1 'polypeptide(L)'
;MVVSMIGYKMDKVNINLLVSDHLKMDFQLIPEPIKMKEIHVSAKANTKAYKQWKKDYKLFKRQFLGTSLNGESCKILNEYVLSFKKNDKTFTAEAIQPLEIENLRLGYYITYYLDEFQINRTHTKYAGESFFVEMEPKSERQESQWKKNRRKAYFGSLRHFLATLGKRFNVRFEITDNGYNEKEDWKFTTGRYGDPLVDEGFDVFFPKKYTKGFMTTTDYKLLQKDTLITATEIESELRLSFAGKLMVVYNKESEENNYALDRRKGTRSVQTSFLILDTGSVVFDKKGRYFEMFMIEQQGYSAWERVGERLPLQYDPYY
;
A
#
# COMPACT_ATOMS: atom_id res chain seq x y z
N MET A 1 2.25 14.91 9.58
CA MET A 1 1.18 15.01 10.60
C MET A 1 -0.12 15.32 9.89
N VAL A 2 -1.22 14.73 10.34
CA VAL A 2 -2.57 14.99 9.79
C VAL A 2 -3.42 15.54 10.92
N VAL A 3 -4.14 16.64 10.64
CA VAL A 3 -5.04 17.29 11.60
C VAL A 3 -6.45 17.30 11.00
N SER A 4 -7.42 16.75 11.73
CA SER A 4 -8.81 16.69 11.29
C SER A 4 -9.77 17.04 12.43
N MET A 5 -10.88 17.68 12.07
CA MET A 5 -11.98 18.01 12.97
C MET A 5 -13.30 17.94 12.19
N ILE A 6 -14.36 17.46 12.81
CA ILE A 6 -15.70 17.39 12.19
C ILE A 6 -16.15 18.79 11.77
N GLY A 7 -16.60 18.93 10.52
CA GLY A 7 -17.06 20.22 9.96
C GLY A 7 -15.93 21.10 9.41
N TYR A 8 -14.72 20.56 9.31
CA TYR A 8 -13.55 21.24 8.77
C TYR A 8 -12.82 20.36 7.75
N LYS A 9 -12.19 21.00 6.76
CA LYS A 9 -11.33 20.32 5.80
C LYS A 9 -10.08 19.78 6.52
N MET A 10 -9.73 18.52 6.25
CA MET A 10 -8.49 17.93 6.76
C MET A 10 -7.29 18.72 6.23
N ASP A 11 -6.35 19.02 7.12
CA ASP A 11 -5.07 19.62 6.76
C ASP A 11 -3.92 18.62 6.96
N LYS A 12 -2.95 18.66 6.04
CA LYS A 12 -1.80 17.76 6.01
C LYS A 12 -0.53 18.59 6.01
N VAL A 13 0.30 18.41 7.04
CA VAL A 13 1.60 19.06 7.11
C VAL A 13 2.68 18.01 7.22
N ASN A 14 3.63 18.02 6.27
CA ASN A 14 4.84 17.22 6.38
C ASN A 14 5.75 17.87 7.40
N ILE A 15 6.07 17.15 8.47
CA ILE A 15 6.93 17.64 9.55
C ILE A 15 8.10 16.68 9.66
N ASN A 16 9.30 17.25 9.58
CA ASN A 16 10.56 16.58 9.88
C ASN A 16 11.10 17.20 11.17
N LEU A 17 11.21 16.40 12.24
CA LEU A 17 11.73 16.84 13.54
C LEU A 17 13.08 16.17 13.78
N LEU A 18 14.11 16.96 14.12
CA LEU A 18 15.37 16.46 14.65
C LEU A 18 15.25 16.28 16.18
N VAL A 19 16.07 15.40 16.76
CA VAL A 19 15.93 14.89 18.14
C VAL A 19 15.94 15.98 19.24
N SER A 20 16.40 17.18 18.92
CA SER A 20 16.50 18.34 19.83
C SER A 20 15.51 19.48 19.52
N ASP A 21 14.58 19.30 18.58
CA ASP A 21 13.66 20.36 18.17
C ASP A 21 12.31 20.27 18.90
N HIS A 22 11.91 21.37 19.55
CA HIS A 22 10.54 21.59 20.00
C HIS A 22 9.79 22.42 18.96
N LEU A 23 8.81 21.79 18.28
CA LEU A 23 7.99 22.47 17.29
C LEU A 23 6.61 22.80 17.87
N LYS A 24 6.32 24.09 18.02
CA LYS A 24 4.97 24.58 18.29
C LYS A 24 4.31 24.93 16.95
N MET A 25 3.16 24.34 16.66
CA MET A 25 2.40 24.59 15.44
C MET A 25 0.96 24.96 15.80
N ASP A 26 0.47 26.02 15.16
CA ASP A 26 -0.93 26.43 15.23
C ASP A 26 -1.60 26.02 13.91
N PHE A 27 -2.74 25.32 14.01
CA PHE A 27 -3.50 24.85 12.85
C PHE A 27 -4.81 25.63 12.75
N GLN A 28 -5.03 26.32 11.64
CA GLN A 28 -6.28 26.99 11.35
C GLN A 28 -7.03 26.20 10.27
N LEU A 29 -7.92 25.30 10.72
CA LEU A 29 -8.70 24.49 9.80
C LEU A 29 -9.76 25.35 9.10
N ILE A 30 -9.96 25.12 7.81
CA ILE A 30 -11.00 25.80 7.02
C ILE A 30 -12.32 25.08 7.26
N PRO A 31 -13.38 25.77 7.75
CA PRO A 31 -14.70 25.19 7.89
C PRO A 31 -15.18 24.65 6.55
N GLU A 32 -15.50 23.37 6.51
CA GLU A 32 -16.15 22.72 5.39
C GLU A 32 -17.52 22.28 5.89
N PRO A 33 -18.56 23.11 5.68
CA PRO A 33 -19.88 22.80 6.20
C PRO A 33 -20.28 21.43 5.66
N ILE A 34 -20.67 20.53 6.57
CA ILE A 34 -21.24 19.24 6.22
C ILE A 34 -22.50 19.56 5.42
N LYS A 35 -22.37 19.65 4.10
CA LYS A 35 -23.52 19.67 3.21
C LYS A 35 -24.12 18.29 3.38
N MET A 36 -25.11 18.20 4.27
CA MET A 36 -26.05 17.09 4.30
C MET A 36 -26.78 17.13 2.96
N LYS A 37 -26.13 16.57 1.94
CA LYS A 37 -26.82 16.18 0.73
C LYS A 37 -27.71 15.04 1.22
N GLU A 38 -29.00 15.32 1.23
CA GLU A 38 -30.06 14.38 1.53
C GLU A 38 -29.64 13.02 0.97
N ILE A 39 -29.45 12.04 1.86
CA ILE A 39 -29.11 10.69 1.46
C ILE A 39 -30.22 10.30 0.50
N HIS A 40 -29.90 9.96 -0.74
CA HIS A 40 -30.86 9.47 -1.73
C HIS A 40 -31.37 8.07 -1.32
N VAL A 41 -31.97 7.94 -0.14
CA VAL A 41 -32.84 6.83 0.24
C VAL A 41 -34.26 7.14 -0.21
N SER A 42 -34.45 7.61 -1.44
CA SER A 42 -35.79 7.74 -2.03
C SER A 42 -36.03 6.77 -3.19
N ALA A 43 -35.02 6.02 -3.59
CA ALA A 43 -35.18 4.94 -4.55
C ALA A 43 -35.64 3.67 -3.82
N LYS A 44 -36.94 3.34 -3.89
CA LYS A 44 -37.48 2.05 -3.43
C LYS A 44 -36.55 0.90 -3.86
N ALA A 45 -36.35 -0.10 -2.99
CA ALA A 45 -35.40 -1.21 -3.16
C ALA A 45 -35.51 -2.01 -4.48
N ASN A 46 -36.54 -1.76 -5.29
CA ASN A 46 -36.79 -2.41 -6.57
C ASN A 46 -36.55 -1.53 -7.81
N THR A 47 -36.11 -0.28 -7.65
CA THR A 47 -35.83 0.60 -8.79
C THR A 47 -34.58 0.17 -9.56
N LYS A 48 -34.55 0.49 -10.87
CA LYS A 48 -33.36 0.30 -11.72
C LYS A 48 -32.13 1.02 -11.17
N ALA A 49 -32.33 2.23 -10.61
CA ALA A 49 -31.28 3.03 -9.99
C ALA A 49 -30.64 2.32 -8.80
N TYR A 50 -31.44 1.78 -7.87
CA TYR A 50 -30.92 1.05 -6.71
C TYR A 50 -30.16 -0.23 -7.12
N LYS A 51 -30.69 -0.99 -8.09
CA LYS A 51 -30.01 -2.19 -8.62
C LYS A 51 -28.67 -1.84 -9.28
N GLN A 52 -28.59 -0.70 -9.97
CA GLN A 52 -27.36 -0.21 -10.58
C GLN A 52 -26.35 0.24 -9.51
N TRP A 53 -26.79 1.05 -8.54
CA TRP A 53 -25.96 1.47 -7.40
C TRP A 53 -25.36 0.27 -6.65
N LYS A 54 -26.14 -0.80 -6.40
CA LYS A 54 -25.60 -2.03 -5.79
C LYS A 54 -24.51 -2.71 -6.61
N LYS A 55 -24.63 -2.71 -7.95
CA LYS A 55 -23.57 -3.24 -8.83
C LYS A 55 -22.31 -2.39 -8.75
N ASP A 56 -22.48 -1.08 -8.74
CA ASP A 56 -21.39 -0.11 -8.67
C ASP A 56 -20.69 -0.15 -7.31
N TYR A 57 -21.44 -0.26 -6.22
CA TYR A 57 -20.91 -0.49 -4.88
C TYR A 57 -20.14 -1.83 -4.79
N LYS A 58 -20.67 -2.92 -5.36
CA LYS A 58 -19.96 -4.20 -5.40
C LYS A 58 -18.65 -4.09 -6.18
N LEU A 59 -18.64 -3.35 -7.29
CA LEU A 59 -17.42 -3.08 -8.06
C LEU A 59 -16.42 -2.26 -7.24
N PHE A 60 -16.87 -1.17 -6.63
CA PHE A 60 -16.07 -0.33 -5.74
C PHE A 60 -15.47 -1.15 -4.60
N LYS A 61 -16.31 -1.85 -3.81
CA LYS A 61 -15.87 -2.66 -2.67
C LYS A 61 -14.77 -3.64 -3.07
N ARG A 62 -14.98 -4.38 -4.17
CA ARG A 62 -14.02 -5.36 -4.69
C ARG A 62 -12.69 -4.71 -5.10
N GLN A 63 -12.73 -3.56 -5.75
CA GLN A 63 -11.55 -2.86 -6.26
C GLN A 63 -10.91 -1.94 -5.20
N PHE A 64 -11.60 -1.63 -4.11
CA PHE A 64 -11.07 -0.79 -3.05
C PHE A 64 -10.49 -1.64 -1.91
N LEU A 65 -11.26 -2.59 -1.39
CA LEU A 65 -10.85 -3.45 -0.28
C LEU A 65 -10.04 -4.67 -0.73
N GLY A 66 -10.21 -5.10 -1.98
CA GLY A 66 -9.58 -6.31 -2.53
C GLY A 66 -10.44 -7.57 -2.35
N THR A 67 -9.92 -8.70 -2.83
CA THR A 67 -10.56 -10.03 -2.75
C THR A 67 -9.71 -11.04 -1.98
N SER A 68 -8.67 -10.59 -1.28
CA SER A 68 -7.96 -11.40 -0.30
C SER A 68 -8.85 -11.76 0.88
N LEU A 69 -8.42 -12.72 1.69
CA LEU A 69 -9.17 -13.08 2.90
C LEU A 69 -9.36 -11.88 3.85
N ASN A 70 -8.39 -10.97 3.94
CA ASN A 70 -8.53 -9.76 4.74
C ASN A 70 -9.49 -8.76 4.06
N GLY A 71 -9.38 -8.55 2.75
CA GLY A 71 -10.28 -7.70 1.96
C GLY A 71 -11.74 -8.15 1.98
N GLU A 72 -11.99 -9.46 1.84
CA GLU A 72 -13.35 -10.03 1.89
C GLU A 72 -13.99 -9.92 3.28
N SER A 73 -13.16 -9.95 4.35
CA SER A 73 -13.64 -9.75 5.71
C SER A 73 -14.08 -8.32 6.00
N CYS A 74 -13.67 -7.36 5.16
CA CYS A 74 -13.97 -5.95 5.39
C CYS A 74 -15.44 -5.61 5.08
N LYS A 75 -16.03 -4.74 5.91
CA LYS A 75 -17.36 -4.18 5.70
C LYS A 75 -17.32 -2.66 5.81
N ILE A 76 -17.88 -1.96 4.83
CA ILE A 76 -18.12 -0.51 4.92
C ILE A 76 -19.47 -0.33 5.63
N LEU A 77 -19.45 0.27 6.81
CA LEU A 77 -20.61 0.42 7.68
C LEU A 77 -21.55 1.53 7.22
N ASN A 78 -21.02 2.55 6.55
CA ASN A 78 -21.76 3.72 6.05
C ASN A 78 -21.79 3.78 4.50
N GLU A 79 -22.11 2.67 3.84
CA GLU A 79 -22.03 2.54 2.37
C GLU A 79 -22.74 3.64 1.55
N TYR A 80 -23.80 4.25 2.08
CA TYR A 80 -24.57 5.29 1.38
C TYR A 80 -23.92 6.68 1.35
N VAL A 81 -22.75 6.85 1.98
CA VAL A 81 -21.92 8.06 1.80
C VAL A 81 -21.19 8.07 0.45
N LEU A 82 -21.20 6.92 -0.26
CA LEU A 82 -20.59 6.76 -1.57
C LEU A 82 -21.55 7.15 -2.70
N SER A 83 -21.02 7.91 -3.65
CA SER A 83 -21.64 8.16 -4.94
C SER A 83 -20.74 7.67 -6.07
N PHE A 84 -21.34 7.22 -7.16
CA PHE A 84 -20.63 6.63 -8.29
C PHE A 84 -20.98 7.37 -9.57
N LYS A 85 -19.96 7.66 -10.37
CA LYS A 85 -20.15 8.18 -11.73
C LYS A 85 -19.44 7.25 -12.70
N LYS A 86 -20.14 6.90 -13.77
CA LYS A 86 -19.62 6.05 -14.83
C LYS A 86 -19.84 6.71 -16.17
N ASN A 87 -18.76 6.84 -16.91
CA ASN A 87 -18.70 7.26 -18.31
C ASN A 87 -17.96 6.16 -19.12
N ASP A 88 -17.88 6.31 -20.44
CA ASP A 88 -17.46 5.23 -21.35
C ASP A 88 -16.07 4.66 -21.08
N LYS A 89 -15.20 5.43 -20.40
CA LYS A 89 -13.80 5.07 -20.14
C LYS A 89 -13.47 4.89 -18.67
N THR A 90 -14.28 5.45 -17.77
CA THR A 90 -13.91 5.61 -16.36
C THR A 90 -15.09 5.36 -15.44
N PHE A 91 -14.79 4.73 -14.30
CA PHE A 91 -15.68 4.62 -13.16
C PHE A 91 -15.02 5.37 -12.01
N THR A 92 -15.76 6.25 -11.36
CA THR A 92 -15.27 7.06 -10.24
C THR A 92 -16.17 6.88 -9.04
N ALA A 93 -15.58 6.93 -7.85
CA ALA A 93 -16.30 6.93 -6.59
C ALA A 93 -15.89 8.15 -5.77
N GLU A 94 -16.88 8.82 -5.18
CA GLU A 94 -16.70 9.96 -4.30
C GLU A 94 -17.41 9.64 -2.98
N ALA A 95 -16.81 10.01 -1.85
CA ALA A 95 -17.40 9.84 -0.53
C ALA A 95 -17.67 11.24 0.09
N ILE A 96 -18.90 11.48 0.54
CA ILE A 96 -19.26 12.76 1.19
C ILE A 96 -18.83 12.83 2.67
N GLN A 97 -18.47 11.69 3.24
CA GLN A 97 -17.96 11.50 4.60
C GLN A 97 -16.87 10.42 4.58
N PRO A 98 -16.00 10.34 5.59
CA PRO A 98 -15.05 9.24 5.72
C PRO A 98 -15.76 7.89 5.70
N LEU A 99 -15.14 6.88 5.09
CA LEU A 99 -15.66 5.52 5.10
C LEU A 99 -15.31 4.88 6.44
N GLU A 100 -16.33 4.35 7.12
CA GLU A 100 -16.14 3.56 8.33
C GLU A 100 -16.08 2.08 7.96
N ILE A 101 -14.92 1.47 8.15
CA ILE A 101 -14.62 0.12 7.69
C ILE A 101 -14.32 -0.78 8.88
N GLU A 102 -15.06 -1.88 8.99
CA GLU A 102 -14.79 -2.95 9.95
C GLU A 102 -13.91 -4.02 9.27
N ASN A 103 -12.73 -4.31 9.81
CA ASN A 103 -11.86 -5.43 9.40
C ASN A 103 -11.72 -6.43 10.55
N LEU A 104 -12.63 -7.41 10.61
CA LEU A 104 -12.64 -8.42 11.68
C LEU A 104 -11.46 -9.39 11.62
N ARG A 105 -10.79 -9.51 10.47
CA ARG A 105 -9.69 -10.46 10.29
C ARG A 105 -8.36 -9.90 10.76
N LEU A 106 -8.18 -8.59 10.66
CA LEU A 106 -7.06 -7.86 11.24
C LEU A 106 -7.38 -7.24 12.60
N GLY A 107 -8.65 -7.20 13.03
CA GLY A 107 -9.06 -6.66 14.32
C GLY A 107 -8.95 -5.13 14.37
N TYR A 108 -9.40 -4.45 13.32
CA TYR A 108 -9.37 -2.99 13.23
C TYR A 108 -10.71 -2.40 12.81
N TYR A 109 -11.08 -1.28 13.45
CA TYR A 109 -11.95 -0.28 12.86
C TYR A 109 -11.08 0.72 12.10
N ILE A 110 -11.45 1.02 10.86
CA ILE A 110 -10.67 1.86 9.96
C ILE A 110 -11.55 3.02 9.48
N THR A 111 -11.16 4.24 9.80
CA THR A 111 -11.75 5.45 9.22
C THR A 111 -10.90 5.85 8.02
N TYR A 112 -11.50 5.87 6.82
CA TYR A 112 -10.81 6.15 5.57
C TYR A 112 -11.33 7.41 4.89
N TYR A 113 -10.46 8.40 4.72
CA TYR A 113 -10.75 9.63 3.96
C TYR A 113 -10.40 9.41 2.49
N LEU A 114 -11.43 9.31 1.65
CA LEU A 114 -11.27 9.02 0.22
C LEU A 114 -10.95 10.30 -0.57
N ASP A 115 -9.70 10.43 -0.98
CA ASP A 115 -9.23 11.58 -1.79
C ASP A 115 -9.52 11.35 -3.28
N GLU A 116 -9.21 10.16 -3.80
CA GLU A 116 -9.46 9.80 -5.20
C GLU A 116 -9.81 8.32 -5.33
N PHE A 117 -10.76 7.99 -6.22
CA PHE A 117 -10.98 6.63 -6.69
C PHE A 117 -11.42 6.61 -8.14
N GLN A 118 -10.64 5.95 -8.99
CA GLN A 118 -10.93 5.78 -10.40
C GLN A 118 -10.54 4.39 -10.89
N ILE A 119 -11.42 3.78 -11.68
CA ILE A 119 -11.13 2.57 -12.46
C ILE A 119 -11.22 2.96 -13.93
N ASN A 120 -10.17 2.67 -14.69
CA ASN A 120 -10.18 2.73 -16.15
C ASN A 120 -9.91 1.33 -16.73
N ARG A 121 -9.68 1.22 -18.05
CA ARG A 121 -9.46 -0.07 -18.71
C ARG A 121 -8.20 -0.81 -18.25
N THR A 122 -7.20 -0.08 -17.73
CA THR A 122 -5.86 -0.60 -17.47
C THR A 122 -5.47 -0.55 -16.00
N HIS A 123 -5.98 0.42 -15.23
CA HIS A 123 -5.57 0.69 -13.87
C HIS A 123 -6.76 0.96 -12.95
N THR A 124 -6.58 0.63 -11.67
CA THR A 124 -7.35 1.23 -10.58
C THR A 124 -6.44 2.21 -9.84
N LYS A 125 -6.86 3.47 -9.75
CA LYS A 125 -6.21 4.50 -8.96
C LYS A 125 -7.05 4.75 -7.71
N TYR A 126 -6.41 4.75 -6.55
CA TYR A 126 -7.04 5.18 -5.33
C TYR A 126 -6.04 5.91 -4.44
N ALA A 127 -6.49 6.95 -3.76
CA ALA A 127 -5.72 7.73 -2.81
C ALA A 127 -6.58 8.05 -1.59
N GLY A 128 -5.93 8.31 -0.45
CA GLY A 128 -6.63 8.62 0.79
C GLY A 128 -5.86 8.21 2.03
N GLU A 129 -6.33 8.73 3.16
CA GLU A 129 -5.76 8.49 4.48
C GLU A 129 -6.60 7.49 5.28
N SER A 130 -5.92 6.63 6.03
CA SER A 130 -6.57 5.60 6.86
C SER A 130 -6.09 5.71 8.30
N PHE A 131 -7.05 5.79 9.23
CA PHE A 131 -6.82 5.77 10.66
C PHE A 131 -7.35 4.46 11.23
N PHE A 132 -6.56 3.82 12.09
CA PHE A 132 -6.86 2.49 12.61
C PHE A 132 -7.07 2.55 14.11
N VAL A 133 -8.16 1.96 14.57
CA VAL A 133 -8.45 1.72 15.99
C VAL A 133 -8.52 0.21 16.18
N GLU A 134 -7.70 -0.31 17.09
CA GLU A 134 -7.71 -1.74 17.42
C GLU A 134 -9.02 -2.14 18.12
N MET A 135 -9.53 -3.30 17.75
CA MET A 135 -10.70 -3.89 18.40
C MET A 135 -10.29 -4.61 19.69
N GLU A 136 -11.18 -4.65 20.66
CA GLU A 136 -11.01 -5.53 21.82
C GLU A 136 -11.22 -7.00 21.40
N PRO A 137 -10.24 -7.89 21.62
CA PRO A 137 -10.39 -9.30 21.31
C PRO A 137 -11.37 -9.96 22.29
N LYS A 138 -12.21 -10.85 21.77
CA LYS A 138 -13.14 -11.65 22.59
C LYS A 138 -12.44 -12.79 23.32
N SER A 139 -11.21 -13.12 22.93
CA SER A 139 -10.38 -14.19 23.51
C SER A 139 -8.93 -14.06 23.08
N GLU A 140 -8.00 -14.64 23.86
CA GLU A 140 -6.57 -14.74 23.50
C GLU A 140 -6.33 -15.43 22.15
N ARG A 141 -7.19 -16.41 21.80
CA ARG A 141 -7.15 -17.09 20.51
C ARG A 141 -7.42 -16.12 19.36
N GLN A 142 -8.40 -15.23 19.52
CA GLN A 142 -8.73 -14.23 18.51
C GLN A 142 -7.59 -13.22 18.36
N GLU A 143 -7.05 -12.73 19.47
CA GLU A 143 -5.90 -11.82 19.47
C GLU A 143 -4.69 -12.45 18.75
N SER A 144 -4.38 -13.70 19.07
CA SER A 144 -3.29 -14.45 18.42
C SER A 144 -3.54 -14.63 16.92
N GLN A 145 -4.78 -14.87 16.51
CA GLN A 145 -5.15 -14.96 15.10
C GLN A 145 -4.99 -13.62 14.38
N TRP A 146 -5.35 -12.51 15.02
CA TRP A 146 -5.12 -11.16 14.47
C TRP A 146 -3.63 -10.88 14.32
N LYS A 147 -2.80 -11.12 15.34
CA LYS A 147 -1.33 -10.97 15.24
C LYS A 147 -0.76 -11.79 14.09
N LYS A 148 -1.21 -13.05 13.92
CA LYS A 148 -0.80 -13.89 12.78
C LYS A 148 -1.21 -13.28 11.44
N ASN A 149 -2.44 -12.82 11.30
CA ASN A 149 -2.95 -12.23 10.06
C ASN A 149 -2.26 -10.89 9.73
N ARG A 150 -1.98 -10.06 10.73
CA ARG A 150 -1.25 -8.79 10.57
C ARG A 150 0.19 -9.04 10.12
N ARG A 151 0.88 -10.02 10.70
CA ARG A 151 2.22 -10.41 10.21
C ARG A 151 2.18 -10.89 8.76
N LYS A 152 1.18 -11.71 8.42
CA LYS A 152 0.95 -12.16 7.04
C LYS A 152 0.72 -10.97 6.08
N ALA A 153 -0.13 -10.01 6.46
CA ALA A 153 -0.39 -8.81 5.65
C ALA A 153 0.84 -7.90 5.50
N TYR A 154 1.73 -7.88 6.50
CA TYR A 154 2.97 -7.10 6.43
C TYR A 154 4.01 -7.78 5.53
N PHE A 155 4.31 -9.05 5.78
CA PHE A 155 5.36 -9.77 5.07
C PHE A 155 4.95 -10.00 3.60
N GLY A 156 5.89 -9.80 2.67
CA GLY A 156 5.61 -9.77 1.22
C GLY A 156 5.02 -8.45 0.68
N SER A 157 4.52 -7.56 1.53
CA SER A 157 3.96 -6.27 1.11
C SER A 157 5.01 -5.31 0.53
N LEU A 158 4.56 -4.29 -0.21
CA LEU A 158 5.43 -3.21 -0.69
C LEU A 158 6.17 -2.51 0.47
N ARG A 159 5.50 -2.30 1.62
CA ARG A 159 6.14 -1.69 2.79
C ARG A 159 7.28 -2.55 3.32
N HIS A 160 7.09 -3.86 3.42
CA HIS A 160 8.15 -4.78 3.81
C HIS A 160 9.30 -4.76 2.81
N PHE A 161 9.00 -4.81 1.51
CA PHE A 161 10.01 -4.75 0.46
C PHE A 161 10.86 -3.47 0.55
N LEU A 162 10.23 -2.29 0.67
CA LEU A 162 10.93 -1.01 0.80
C LEU A 162 11.77 -0.95 2.08
N ALA A 163 11.24 -1.40 3.22
CA ALA A 163 11.99 -1.48 4.47
C ALA A 163 13.23 -2.39 4.33
N THR A 164 13.10 -3.54 3.66
CA THR A 164 14.20 -4.46 3.40
C THR A 164 15.27 -3.83 2.49
N LEU A 165 14.87 -3.07 1.47
CA LEU A 165 15.82 -2.30 0.65
C LEU A 165 16.58 -1.26 1.50
N GLY A 166 15.92 -0.63 2.46
CA GLY A 166 16.56 0.27 3.42
C GLY A 166 17.56 -0.45 4.34
N LYS A 167 17.19 -1.61 4.89
CA LYS A 167 18.12 -2.47 5.65
C LYS A 167 19.33 -2.85 4.81
N ARG A 168 19.12 -3.27 3.56
CA ARG A 168 20.19 -3.64 2.62
C ARG A 168 21.12 -2.48 2.31
N PHE A 169 20.59 -1.26 2.18
CA PHE A 169 21.40 -0.06 2.02
C PHE A 169 22.35 0.14 3.21
N ASN A 170 21.86 0.05 4.44
CA ASN A 170 22.68 0.22 5.65
C ASN A 170 23.73 -0.90 5.84
N VAL A 171 23.42 -2.13 5.41
CA VAL A 171 24.39 -3.22 5.41
C VAL A 171 25.49 -2.94 4.39
N ARG A 172 25.14 -2.52 3.17
CA ARG A 172 26.05 -2.30 2.04
C ARG A 172 26.93 -1.05 2.17
N PHE A 173 26.39 0.04 2.70
CA PHE A 173 27.03 1.34 2.67
C PHE A 173 27.32 1.88 4.08
N GLU A 174 28.41 2.65 4.18
CA GLU A 174 28.73 3.49 5.33
C GLU A 174 28.52 4.96 4.96
N ILE A 175 27.80 5.69 5.81
CA ILE A 175 27.52 7.12 5.60
C ILE A 175 28.74 7.92 6.06
N THR A 176 29.14 8.90 5.26
CA THR A 176 30.28 9.80 5.52
C THR A 176 29.87 11.24 5.25
N ASP A 177 30.68 12.22 5.69
CA ASP A 177 30.39 13.64 5.45
C ASP A 177 30.24 14.00 3.96
N ASN A 178 30.84 13.21 3.06
CA ASN A 178 30.81 13.42 1.61
C ASN A 178 29.79 12.51 0.88
N GLY A 179 28.87 11.85 1.62
CA GLY A 179 27.87 10.95 1.06
C GLY A 179 27.94 9.55 1.66
N TYR A 180 28.21 8.53 0.85
CA TYR A 180 28.30 7.16 1.33
C TYR A 180 29.26 6.31 0.50
N ASN A 181 29.98 5.40 1.17
CA ASN A 181 30.94 4.49 0.55
C ASN A 181 30.49 3.04 0.69
N GLU A 182 30.70 2.23 -0.35
CA GLU A 182 30.42 0.79 -0.29
C GLU A 182 31.44 0.10 0.61
N LYS A 183 30.96 -0.71 1.57
CA LYS A 183 31.83 -1.47 2.46
C LYS A 183 32.52 -2.59 1.69
N GLU A 184 33.79 -2.85 1.98
CA GLU A 184 34.59 -3.84 1.25
C GLU A 184 34.06 -5.28 1.37
N ASP A 185 33.38 -5.58 2.47
CA ASP A 185 32.79 -6.88 2.77
C ASP A 185 31.51 -7.16 1.98
N TRP A 186 30.87 -6.12 1.41
CA TRP A 186 29.63 -6.25 0.65
C TRP A 186 29.72 -7.27 -0.50
N LYS A 187 30.90 -7.36 -1.14
CA LYS A 187 31.16 -8.32 -2.23
C LYS A 187 31.01 -9.78 -1.78
N PHE A 188 31.16 -10.06 -0.49
CA PHE A 188 30.99 -11.38 0.10
C PHE A 188 29.59 -11.61 0.66
N THR A 189 28.84 -10.55 0.96
CA THR A 189 27.48 -10.58 1.51
C THR A 189 26.40 -10.63 0.43
N THR A 190 26.56 -9.88 -0.67
CA THR A 190 25.53 -9.75 -1.72
C THR A 190 25.03 -11.10 -2.23
N GLY A 191 23.71 -11.31 -2.19
CA GLY A 191 23.07 -12.55 -2.65
C GLY A 191 23.33 -13.78 -1.77
N ARG A 192 23.79 -13.61 -0.54
CA ARG A 192 24.04 -14.68 0.44
C ARG A 192 23.39 -14.36 1.78
N TYR A 193 23.53 -15.27 2.75
CA TYR A 193 23.14 -15.02 4.13
C TYR A 193 23.79 -13.73 4.66
N GLY A 194 22.99 -12.86 5.25
CA GLY A 194 23.39 -11.51 5.65
C GLY A 194 23.03 -10.41 4.64
N ASP A 195 22.68 -10.74 3.40
CA ASP A 195 22.00 -9.79 2.49
C ASP A 195 20.52 -9.74 2.90
N PRO A 196 20.00 -8.57 3.34
CA PRO A 196 18.63 -8.48 3.81
C PRO A 196 17.57 -8.92 2.79
N LEU A 197 17.83 -8.83 1.48
CA LEU A 197 16.89 -9.38 0.49
C LEU A 197 16.81 -10.91 0.60
N VAL A 198 17.94 -11.59 0.74
CA VAL A 198 17.99 -13.06 0.89
C VAL A 198 17.39 -13.47 2.23
N ASP A 199 17.80 -12.81 3.31
CA ASP A 199 17.34 -13.13 4.67
C ASP A 199 15.84 -12.92 4.83
N GLU A 200 15.27 -11.89 4.20
CA GLU A 200 13.82 -11.62 4.22
C GLU A 200 13.05 -12.40 3.15
N GLY A 201 13.72 -13.04 2.20
CA GLY A 201 13.11 -13.94 1.20
C GLY A 201 12.59 -13.26 -0.07
N PHE A 202 13.24 -12.17 -0.48
CA PHE A 202 12.95 -11.44 -1.71
C PHE A 202 13.99 -11.72 -2.80
N ASP A 203 13.51 -12.16 -3.96
CA ASP A 203 14.27 -12.11 -5.21
C ASP A 203 13.80 -10.94 -6.06
N VAL A 204 14.73 -10.10 -6.47
CA VAL A 204 14.45 -8.87 -7.24
C VAL A 204 15.06 -9.00 -8.61
N PHE A 205 14.30 -8.72 -9.66
CA PHE A 205 14.79 -8.84 -11.02
C PHE A 205 14.52 -7.60 -11.87
N PHE A 206 15.50 -7.24 -12.68
CA PHE A 206 15.44 -6.14 -13.63
C PHE A 206 15.17 -6.63 -15.05
N PRO A 207 14.49 -5.81 -15.86
CA PRO A 207 14.37 -6.11 -17.29
C PRO A 207 15.75 -6.01 -17.96
N LYS A 208 16.14 -7.04 -18.71
CA LYS A 208 17.36 -7.06 -19.55
C LYS A 208 17.29 -6.04 -20.69
N LYS A 209 16.08 -5.66 -21.10
CA LYS A 209 15.79 -4.65 -22.14
C LYS A 209 14.55 -3.85 -21.72
N TYR A 210 14.55 -2.54 -21.96
CA TYR A 210 13.36 -1.72 -21.78
C TYR A 210 12.31 -2.09 -22.83
N THR A 211 11.18 -2.66 -22.40
CA THR A 211 10.04 -2.92 -23.30
C THR A 211 8.74 -2.51 -22.63
N LYS A 212 7.85 -1.85 -23.38
CA LYS A 212 6.48 -1.50 -22.92
C LYS A 212 5.48 -2.66 -23.14
N GLY A 213 5.94 -3.80 -23.65
CA GLY A 213 5.12 -4.95 -24.03
C GLY A 213 5.05 -6.06 -22.97
N PHE A 214 4.51 -7.21 -23.36
CA PHE A 214 4.47 -8.39 -22.51
C PHE A 214 5.90 -8.92 -22.32
N MET A 215 6.34 -9.05 -21.06
CA MET A 215 7.65 -9.60 -20.70
C MET A 215 7.50 -10.99 -20.11
N THR A 216 8.41 -11.89 -20.48
CA THR A 216 8.52 -13.23 -19.93
C THR A 216 9.61 -13.28 -18.86
N THR A 217 9.65 -14.34 -18.05
CA THR A 217 10.66 -14.49 -16.97
C THR A 217 12.09 -14.51 -17.50
N THR A 218 12.33 -14.94 -18.75
CA THR A 218 13.65 -14.96 -19.39
C THR A 218 14.18 -13.57 -19.72
N ASP A 219 13.31 -12.56 -19.77
CA ASP A 219 13.66 -11.16 -20.04
C ASP A 219 14.19 -10.44 -18.78
N TYR A 220 14.31 -11.15 -17.66
CA TYR A 220 14.73 -10.58 -16.39
C TYR A 220 16.13 -11.07 -15.97
N LYS A 221 16.91 -10.20 -15.31
CA LYS A 221 18.17 -10.52 -14.63
C LYS A 221 18.00 -10.33 -13.12
N LEU A 222 18.55 -11.22 -12.31
CA LEU A 222 18.55 -11.07 -10.85
C LEU A 222 19.37 -9.83 -10.44
N LEU A 223 18.86 -9.07 -9.48
CA LEU A 223 19.57 -7.99 -8.81
C LEU A 223 20.72 -8.58 -8.02
N GLN A 224 21.94 -8.22 -8.39
CA GLN A 224 23.13 -8.55 -7.62
C GLN A 224 23.70 -7.26 -7.03
N LYS A 225 24.63 -6.64 -7.76
CA LYS A 225 25.36 -5.43 -7.32
C LYS A 225 24.69 -4.12 -7.75
N ASP A 226 23.66 -4.15 -8.59
CA ASP A 226 23.00 -2.94 -9.06
C ASP A 226 22.43 -2.14 -7.86
N THR A 227 22.47 -0.81 -7.97
CA THR A 227 22.01 0.09 -6.90
C THR A 227 20.63 0.61 -7.24
N LEU A 228 19.62 0.13 -6.50
CA LEU A 228 18.26 0.67 -6.55
C LEU A 228 18.06 1.89 -5.66
N ILE A 229 18.89 2.00 -4.62
CA ILE A 229 18.68 2.90 -3.50
C ILE A 229 19.86 3.85 -3.39
N THR A 230 19.56 5.14 -3.31
CA THR A 230 20.55 6.19 -3.00
C THR A 230 20.14 6.92 -1.72
N ALA A 231 21.11 7.47 -1.00
CA ALA A 231 20.83 8.38 0.12
C ALA A 231 20.11 9.64 -0.35
N THR A 232 19.46 10.32 0.59
CA THR A 232 18.93 11.68 0.42
C THR A 232 19.64 12.61 1.40
N GLU A 233 19.28 13.90 1.40
CA GLU A 233 19.76 14.87 2.39
C GLU A 233 19.28 14.53 3.81
N ILE A 234 18.17 13.79 3.93
CA ILE A 234 17.58 13.39 5.20
C ILE A 234 18.00 11.94 5.49
N GLU A 235 18.73 11.72 6.58
CA GLU A 235 19.30 10.41 6.91
C GLU A 235 18.24 9.30 7.09
N SER A 236 17.02 9.64 7.52
CA SER A 236 15.92 8.70 7.65
C SER A 236 15.25 8.32 6.33
N GLU A 237 15.59 9.00 5.23
CA GLU A 237 14.98 8.87 3.92
C GLU A 237 15.95 8.34 2.87
N LEU A 238 15.41 7.55 1.96
CA LEU A 238 16.12 6.92 0.87
C LEU A 238 15.35 7.15 -0.43
N ARG A 239 16.08 7.22 -1.54
CA ARG A 239 15.50 7.36 -2.87
C ARG A 239 15.60 6.04 -3.62
N LEU A 240 14.45 5.48 -3.99
CA LEU A 240 14.33 4.36 -4.91
C LEU A 240 14.33 4.88 -6.35
N SER A 241 15.20 4.34 -7.21
CA SER A 241 15.25 4.68 -8.62
C SER A 241 15.54 3.45 -9.47
N PHE A 242 14.73 3.23 -10.49
CA PHE A 242 14.97 2.22 -11.52
C PHE A 242 14.18 2.52 -12.79
N ALA A 243 14.67 1.99 -13.91
CA ALA A 243 13.99 2.07 -15.19
C ALA A 243 13.26 0.77 -15.53
N GLY A 244 12.10 0.91 -16.16
CA GLY A 244 11.29 -0.23 -16.63
C GLY A 244 10.45 -0.86 -15.52
N LYS A 245 10.20 -2.15 -15.66
CA LYS A 245 9.31 -2.91 -14.79
C LYS A 245 10.13 -3.84 -13.91
N LEU A 246 10.21 -3.54 -12.62
CA LEU A 246 10.91 -4.38 -11.65
C LEU A 246 10.02 -5.56 -11.29
N MET A 247 10.56 -6.79 -11.33
CA MET A 247 9.86 -7.97 -10.82
C MET A 247 10.35 -8.29 -9.42
N VAL A 248 9.43 -8.48 -8.49
CA VAL A 248 9.73 -8.82 -7.09
C VAL A 248 9.02 -10.14 -6.77
N VAL A 249 9.80 -11.14 -6.36
CA VAL A 249 9.29 -12.44 -5.93
C VAL A 249 9.53 -12.57 -4.43
N TYR A 250 8.48 -12.93 -3.70
CA TYR A 250 8.55 -13.21 -2.27
C TYR A 250 8.38 -14.72 -2.05
N ASN A 251 9.41 -15.34 -1.48
CA ASN A 251 9.58 -16.80 -1.44
C ASN A 251 9.12 -17.46 -0.14
N LYS A 252 8.80 -16.67 0.89
CA LYS A 252 8.39 -17.19 2.20
C LYS A 252 6.89 -17.40 2.34
N GLU A 253 6.12 -17.14 1.28
CA GLU A 253 4.68 -17.33 1.29
C GLU A 253 4.14 -17.69 -0.10
N SER A 254 3.15 -18.58 -0.10
CA SER A 254 2.39 -18.93 -1.31
C SER A 254 1.32 -17.90 -1.64
N GLU A 255 0.86 -17.90 -2.89
CA GLU A 255 -0.31 -17.13 -3.29
C GLU A 255 -1.58 -17.62 -2.57
N GLU A 256 -2.47 -16.71 -2.17
CA GLU A 256 -3.81 -17.07 -1.69
C GLU A 256 -4.66 -17.71 -2.80
N ASN A 257 -5.53 -18.66 -2.43
CA ASN A 257 -6.44 -19.33 -3.37
C ASN A 257 -7.33 -18.34 -4.13
N ASN A 258 -7.79 -17.26 -3.46
CA ASN A 258 -8.65 -16.25 -4.10
C ASN A 258 -7.93 -15.55 -5.27
N TYR A 259 -6.63 -15.31 -5.15
CA TYR A 259 -5.83 -14.73 -6.25
C TYR A 259 -5.72 -15.68 -7.44
N ALA A 260 -5.57 -16.97 -7.17
CA ALA A 260 -5.56 -18.01 -8.19
C ALA A 260 -6.90 -18.10 -8.94
N LEU A 261 -8.02 -18.05 -8.20
CA LEU A 261 -9.38 -18.02 -8.75
C LEU A 261 -9.63 -16.78 -9.63
N ASP A 262 -9.22 -15.59 -9.18
CA ASP A 262 -9.38 -14.34 -9.92
C ASP A 262 -8.61 -14.36 -11.26
N ARG A 263 -7.42 -14.98 -11.26
CA ARG A 263 -6.62 -15.17 -12.49
C ARG A 263 -7.04 -16.38 -13.32
N ARG A 264 -7.93 -17.24 -12.81
CA ARG A 264 -8.28 -18.55 -13.38
C ARG A 264 -7.05 -19.41 -13.66
N LYS A 265 -6.13 -19.44 -12.69
CA LYS A 265 -4.87 -20.20 -12.74
C LYS A 265 -4.67 -20.97 -11.44
N GLY A 266 -3.72 -21.90 -11.41
CA GLY A 266 -3.30 -22.55 -10.16
C GLY A 266 -2.56 -21.57 -9.23
N THR A 267 -2.52 -21.90 -7.95
CA THR A 267 -1.69 -21.21 -6.95
C THR A 267 -0.22 -21.49 -7.20
N ARG A 268 0.63 -20.50 -6.95
CA ARG A 268 2.08 -20.65 -6.88
C ARG A 268 2.55 -20.73 -5.43
N SER A 269 3.67 -21.42 -5.21
CA SER A 269 4.35 -21.49 -3.91
C SER A 269 5.04 -20.18 -3.50
N VAL A 270 5.09 -19.21 -4.40
CA VAL A 270 5.73 -17.90 -4.20
C VAL A 270 4.81 -16.80 -4.72
N GLN A 271 4.91 -15.61 -4.14
CA GLN A 271 4.16 -14.44 -4.58
C GLN A 271 4.99 -13.63 -5.59
N THR A 272 4.40 -13.25 -6.72
CA THR A 272 5.07 -12.44 -7.75
C THR A 272 4.36 -11.11 -7.95
N SER A 273 5.12 -10.03 -7.82
CA SER A 273 4.70 -8.65 -7.98
C SER A 273 5.56 -7.93 -9.01
N PHE A 274 5.04 -6.84 -9.57
CA PHE A 274 5.81 -5.95 -10.43
C PHE A 274 5.62 -4.50 -10.00
N LEU A 275 6.69 -3.73 -10.06
CA LEU A 275 6.71 -2.31 -9.73
C LEU A 275 7.16 -1.49 -10.94
N ILE A 276 6.50 -0.36 -11.17
CA ILE A 276 6.88 0.64 -12.18
C ILE A 276 6.89 2.00 -11.48
N LEU A 277 7.89 2.84 -11.77
CA LEU A 277 7.96 4.20 -11.28
C LEU A 277 7.46 5.18 -12.35
N ASP A 278 6.48 6.01 -12.02
CA ASP A 278 5.91 6.98 -12.96
C ASP A 278 6.85 8.18 -13.22
N THR A 279 7.59 8.62 -12.20
CA THR A 279 8.50 9.78 -12.25
C THR A 279 9.99 9.40 -12.24
N GLY A 280 10.29 8.11 -12.36
CA GLY A 280 11.66 7.57 -12.38
C GLY A 280 12.35 7.45 -11.02
N SER A 281 11.89 8.15 -9.98
CA SER A 281 12.37 7.95 -8.60
C SER A 281 11.32 8.25 -7.55
N VAL A 282 11.40 7.61 -6.38
CA VAL A 282 10.48 7.79 -5.26
C VAL A 282 11.26 7.87 -3.95
N VAL A 283 10.91 8.84 -3.10
CA VAL A 283 11.46 8.94 -1.75
C VAL A 283 10.59 8.14 -0.78
N PHE A 284 11.24 7.36 0.07
CA PHE A 284 10.59 6.59 1.12
C PHE A 284 11.50 6.57 2.36
N ASP A 285 10.94 6.33 3.54
CA ASP A 285 11.73 6.23 4.75
C ASP A 285 12.30 4.82 4.98
N LYS A 286 13.29 4.72 5.88
CA LYS A 286 13.90 3.42 6.23
C LYS A 286 12.93 2.38 6.81
N LYS A 287 11.68 2.75 7.16
CA LYS A 287 10.60 1.84 7.61
C LYS A 287 9.66 1.43 6.47
N GLY A 288 9.98 1.79 5.22
CA GLY A 288 9.23 1.43 4.03
C GLY A 288 7.97 2.28 3.80
N ARG A 289 7.84 3.44 4.44
CA ARG A 289 6.71 4.37 4.24
C ARG A 289 7.05 5.35 3.12
N TYR A 290 6.09 5.59 2.23
CA TYR A 290 6.19 6.62 1.18
C TYR A 290 4.87 7.38 1.14
N PHE A 291 4.93 8.67 0.79
CA PHE A 291 3.77 9.59 0.88
C PHE A 291 3.32 10.12 -0.48
N GLU A 292 4.19 10.06 -1.49
CA GLU A 292 3.84 10.57 -2.82
C GLU A 292 2.87 9.63 -3.53
N MET A 293 1.68 10.16 -3.82
CA MET A 293 0.61 9.42 -4.46
C MET A 293 0.98 9.05 -5.90
N PHE A 294 0.57 7.85 -6.32
CA PHE A 294 0.72 7.36 -7.70
C PHE A 294 2.16 7.21 -8.22
N MET A 295 3.17 7.36 -7.38
CA MET A 295 4.57 7.25 -7.85
C MET A 295 5.02 5.81 -8.10
N ILE A 296 4.46 4.85 -7.36
CA ILE A 296 4.74 3.42 -7.51
C ILE A 296 3.48 2.73 -8.03
N GLU A 297 3.48 2.35 -9.30
CA GLU A 297 2.48 1.46 -9.84
C GLU A 297 2.80 0.03 -9.42
N GLN A 298 1.82 -0.64 -8.78
CA GLN A 298 1.92 -2.04 -8.40
C GLN A 298 1.11 -2.90 -9.38
N GLN A 299 1.67 -4.04 -9.76
CA GLN A 299 0.97 -5.10 -10.49
C GLN A 299 1.26 -6.48 -9.89
N GLY A 300 0.42 -7.47 -10.25
CA GLY A 300 0.56 -8.82 -9.73
C GLY A 300 0.01 -8.94 -8.31
N TYR A 301 0.69 -9.70 -7.45
CA TYR A 301 0.17 -10.07 -6.13
C TYR A 301 -0.03 -8.86 -5.20
N SER A 302 0.96 -7.99 -5.09
CA SER A 302 0.89 -6.77 -4.25
C SER A 302 -0.23 -5.79 -4.68
N ALA A 303 -0.60 -5.76 -5.96
CA ALA A 303 -1.70 -4.91 -6.45
C ALA A 303 -3.10 -5.49 -6.17
N TRP A 304 -3.15 -6.79 -5.91
CA TRP A 304 -4.36 -7.52 -5.54
C TRP A 304 -4.66 -7.38 -4.05
N GLU A 305 -3.62 -7.24 -3.23
CA GLU A 305 -3.66 -6.88 -1.81
C GLU A 305 -3.93 -5.38 -1.63
N ARG A 306 -5.20 -5.00 -1.48
CA ARG A 306 -5.63 -3.57 -1.47
C ARG A 306 -5.83 -3.02 -0.06
N VAL A 307 -6.77 -2.09 0.13
CA VAL A 307 -7.00 -1.42 1.42
C VAL A 307 -7.31 -2.39 2.55
N GLY A 308 -7.92 -3.55 2.25
CA GLY A 308 -8.19 -4.59 3.24
C GLY A 308 -6.95 -5.24 3.86
N GLU A 309 -5.79 -5.10 3.22
CA GLU A 309 -4.49 -5.60 3.69
C GLU A 309 -3.67 -4.53 4.43
N ARG A 310 -4.15 -3.28 4.46
CA ARG A 310 -3.39 -2.19 5.08
C ARG A 310 -3.30 -2.36 6.59
N LEU A 311 -2.15 -1.95 7.11
CA LEU A 311 -1.82 -1.91 8.52
C LEU A 311 -1.52 -0.47 8.94
N PRO A 312 -1.66 -0.13 10.23
CA PRO A 312 -1.25 1.16 10.76
C PRO A 312 0.21 1.48 10.42
N LEU A 313 0.54 2.75 10.17
CA LEU A 313 1.91 3.16 9.85
C LEU A 313 2.91 2.85 10.99
N GLN A 314 2.43 2.78 12.22
CA GLN A 314 3.19 2.43 13.42
C GLN A 314 3.30 0.92 13.66
N TYR A 315 2.60 0.07 12.88
CA TYR A 315 2.68 -1.37 13.04
C TYR A 315 4.12 -1.87 12.82
N ASP A 316 4.59 -2.72 13.72
CA ASP A 316 5.86 -3.41 13.65
C ASP A 316 5.62 -4.93 13.73
N PRO A 317 6.04 -5.73 12.74
CA PRO A 317 5.78 -7.17 12.73
C PRO A 317 6.57 -7.96 13.79
N TYR A 318 7.56 -7.36 14.45
CA TYR A 318 8.47 -8.06 15.37
C TYR A 318 8.12 -7.86 16.86
N TYR A 319 7.12 -7.05 17.19
CA TYR A 319 6.68 -6.77 18.56
C TYR A 319 5.21 -7.11 18.80
#